data_AF-A0A410S4J9-F1
#
_entry.id   AF-A0A410S4J9-F1
#
_cell.length_a   1.000
_cell.length_b   1.000
_cell.length_c   1.000
_cell.angle_alpha   90.00
_cell.angle_beta   90.00
_cell.angle_gamma   90.00
#
_symmetry.space_group_name_H-M   'P 1'
#
loop_
_entity.id
_entity.type
_entity.pdbx_description
1 polymer ?
#
loop_
_entity_poly.entity_id
_entity_poly.type
_entity_poly.pdbx_seq_one_letter_code
_entity_poly.pdbx_strand_id
1 'polypeptide(L)'
;MEALARKETVLGERDVREMHGIVLRGIDPENAGSYRRINVRIGGTVHVPPEAVRVPEEMRGFGEWLAGAKAEHPVVVCAIAHAWFETIPPFVDGNGRTGRLIANLLLMREHYPAIALLVEDRARYYTALDASHSGDITAIAELTLDRLDQSFMEYERASQEVPEARESALR
;
A
#
# COMPACT_ATOMS: atom_id res chain seq x y z
N MET A 1 -16.38 -3.66 -3.64
CA MET A 1 -15.29 -3.18 -2.77
C MET A 1 -15.11 -4.08 -1.55
N GLU A 2 -16.12 -4.36 -0.72
CA GLU A 2 -15.98 -5.27 0.44
C GLU A 2 -15.49 -6.69 0.06
N ALA A 3 -15.84 -7.17 -1.13
CA ALA A 3 -15.33 -8.43 -1.67
C ALA A 3 -13.79 -8.44 -1.85
N LEU A 4 -13.13 -7.29 -2.01
CA LEU A 4 -11.67 -7.21 -2.20
C LEU A 4 -10.88 -7.64 -0.95
N ALA A 5 -11.49 -7.53 0.23
CA ALA A 5 -10.86 -7.97 1.48
C ALA A 5 -10.88 -9.50 1.66
N ARG A 6 -11.59 -10.24 0.79
CA ARG A 6 -11.63 -11.71 0.84
C ARG A 6 -10.38 -12.30 0.19
N LYS A 7 -9.82 -13.34 0.80
CA LYS A 7 -8.61 -14.01 0.32
C LYS A 7 -8.78 -14.63 -1.07
N GLU A 8 -9.99 -15.05 -1.43
CA GLU A 8 -10.30 -15.71 -2.70
C GLU A 8 -10.39 -14.73 -3.88
N THR A 9 -10.52 -13.43 -3.63
CA THR A 9 -10.69 -12.42 -4.67
C THR A 9 -9.36 -12.11 -5.35
N VAL A 10 -9.26 -12.29 -6.66
CA VAL A 10 -8.03 -11.92 -7.39
C VAL A 10 -7.96 -10.39 -7.48
N LEU A 11 -6.85 -9.78 -7.03
CA LEU A 11 -6.59 -8.35 -7.19
C LEU A 11 -5.87 -8.10 -8.51
N GLY A 12 -6.27 -7.06 -9.23
CA GLY A 12 -5.59 -6.63 -10.45
C GLY A 12 -5.66 -5.12 -10.68
N GLU A 13 -5.26 -4.72 -11.90
CA GLU A 13 -5.17 -3.31 -12.32
C GLU A 13 -6.47 -2.53 -12.06
N ARG A 14 -7.62 -3.15 -12.35
CA ARG A 14 -8.93 -2.54 -12.16
C ARG A 14 -9.18 -2.16 -10.70
N ASP A 15 -8.85 -3.04 -9.76
CA ASP A 15 -9.08 -2.82 -8.33
C ASP A 15 -8.20 -1.68 -7.82
N VAL A 16 -6.98 -1.57 -8.32
CA VAL A 16 -6.08 -0.44 -8.02
C VAL A 16 -6.71 0.89 -8.45
N ARG A 17 -7.28 0.94 -9.65
CA ARG A 17 -7.98 2.13 -10.14
C ARG A 17 -9.25 2.44 -9.36
N GLU A 18 -10.01 1.41 -8.95
CA GLU A 18 -11.19 1.59 -8.11
C GLU A 18 -10.81 2.13 -6.72
N MET A 19 -9.77 1.57 -6.08
CA MET A 19 -9.21 2.05 -4.81
C MET A 19 -8.80 3.52 -4.91
N HIS A 20 -8.00 3.87 -5.92
CA HIS A 20 -7.63 5.26 -6.17
C HIS A 20 -8.85 6.16 -6.41
N GLY A 21 -9.84 5.65 -7.15
CA GLY A 21 -11.10 6.34 -7.42
C GLY A 21 -11.88 6.68 -6.15
N ILE A 22 -11.75 5.91 -5.07
CA ILE A 22 -12.34 6.21 -3.77
C ILE A 22 -11.51 7.27 -3.04
N VAL A 23 -10.18 7.12 -3.03
CA VAL A 23 -9.24 8.04 -2.37
C VAL A 23 -9.40 9.47 -2.90
N LEU A 24 -9.56 9.64 -4.22
CA LEU A 24 -9.61 10.95 -4.86
C LEU A 24 -11.02 11.49 -5.11
N ARG A 25 -12.08 10.69 -4.93
CA ARG A 25 -13.46 11.11 -5.27
C ARG A 25 -13.88 12.44 -4.66
N GLY A 26 -13.49 12.70 -3.42
CA GLY A 26 -13.86 13.92 -2.69
C GLY A 26 -12.86 15.07 -2.83
N ILE A 27 -11.76 14.87 -3.58
CA ILE A 27 -10.63 15.81 -3.68
C ILE A 27 -10.49 16.29 -5.12
N ASP A 28 -10.39 15.35 -6.06
CA ASP A 28 -10.26 15.60 -7.50
C ASP A 28 -11.06 14.52 -8.27
N PRO A 29 -12.38 14.73 -8.43
CA PRO A 29 -13.26 13.76 -9.07
C PRO A 29 -12.91 13.49 -10.54
N GLU A 30 -12.34 14.46 -11.24
CA GLU A 30 -12.01 14.35 -12.67
C GLU A 30 -10.85 13.38 -12.90
N ASN A 31 -9.87 13.35 -11.98
CA ASN A 31 -8.72 12.46 -12.06
C ASN A 31 -8.87 11.17 -11.23
N ALA A 32 -9.95 11.03 -10.46
CA ALA A 32 -10.22 9.85 -9.64
C ALA A 32 -10.24 8.56 -10.48
N GLY A 33 -9.36 7.61 -10.16
CA GLY A 33 -9.23 6.33 -10.87
C GLY A 33 -8.66 6.40 -12.30
N SER A 34 -8.22 7.59 -12.74
CA SER A 34 -7.71 7.84 -14.10
C SER A 34 -6.19 8.01 -14.10
N TYR A 35 -5.50 7.27 -14.96
CA TYR A 35 -4.05 7.40 -15.10
C TYR A 35 -3.65 8.79 -15.58
N ARG A 36 -2.48 9.23 -15.11
CA ARG A 36 -1.89 10.50 -15.54
C ARG A 36 -1.58 10.46 -17.04
N ARG A 37 -1.79 11.60 -17.68
CA ARG A 37 -1.45 11.83 -19.10
C ARG A 37 -0.21 12.71 -19.26
N ILE A 38 0.42 13.07 -18.16
CA ILE A 38 1.59 13.93 -18.08
C ILE A 38 2.72 13.22 -17.34
N ASN A 39 3.95 13.55 -17.72
CA ASN A 39 5.13 13.11 -16.97
C ASN A 39 5.20 13.86 -15.65
N VAL A 40 5.57 13.15 -14.60
CA VAL A 40 5.70 13.69 -13.23
C VAL A 40 7.11 13.50 -12.72
N ARG A 41 7.50 14.34 -11.77
CA ARG A 41 8.70 14.14 -10.96
C ARG A 41 8.29 13.99 -9.52
N ILE A 42 8.93 13.08 -8.81
CA ILE A 42 8.75 12.90 -7.38
C ILE A 42 9.77 13.80 -6.68
N GLY A 43 9.29 14.73 -5.86
CA GLY A 43 10.18 15.60 -5.10
C GLY A 43 11.00 14.81 -4.08
N GLY A 44 12.29 15.10 -3.98
CA GLY A 44 13.17 14.51 -2.96
C GLY A 44 13.82 13.16 -3.34
N THR A 45 13.62 12.68 -4.58
CA THR A 45 14.29 11.48 -5.10
C THR A 45 14.93 11.76 -6.46
N VAL A 46 15.97 10.98 -6.79
CA VAL A 46 16.58 10.95 -8.13
C VAL A 46 15.83 10.04 -9.11
N HIS A 47 14.88 9.24 -8.61
CA HIS A 47 14.08 8.34 -9.42
C HIS A 47 13.24 9.11 -10.45
N VAL A 48 13.24 8.60 -11.68
CA VAL A 48 12.44 9.13 -12.78
C VAL A 48 11.35 8.11 -13.08
N PRO A 49 10.08 8.42 -12.75
CA PRO A 49 8.96 7.54 -13.07
C PRO A 49 8.86 7.24 -14.57
N PRO A 50 8.21 6.11 -14.94
CA PRO A 50 7.92 5.83 -16.34
C PRO A 50 7.21 6.99 -17.04
N GLU A 51 7.40 7.13 -18.35
CA GLU A 51 6.63 8.11 -19.12
C GLU A 51 5.13 7.79 -19.05
N ALA A 52 4.29 8.83 -19.08
CA ALA A 52 2.84 8.70 -18.95
C ALA A 52 2.24 7.73 -19.98
N VAL A 53 2.82 7.66 -21.18
CA VAL A 53 2.40 6.74 -22.24
C VAL A 53 2.67 5.27 -21.91
N ARG A 54 3.64 4.97 -21.03
CA ARG A 54 3.97 3.61 -20.58
C ARG A 54 3.19 3.18 -19.34
N VAL A 55 2.66 4.12 -18.55
CA VAL A 55 1.91 3.83 -17.31
C VAL A 55 0.84 2.73 -17.48
N PRO A 56 -0.01 2.72 -18.54
CA PRO A 56 -0.99 1.65 -18.71
C PRO A 56 -0.38 0.25 -18.89
N GLU A 57 0.78 0.15 -19.54
CA GLU A 57 1.50 -1.13 -19.71
C GLU A 57 2.14 -1.58 -18.40
N GLU A 58 2.83 -0.66 -17.70
CA GLU A 58 3.44 -0.94 -16.40
C GLU A 58 2.40 -1.39 -15.36
N MET A 59 1.24 -0.72 -15.32
CA MET A 59 0.16 -1.06 -14.40
C MET A 59 -0.54 -2.38 -14.74
N ARG A 60 -0.58 -2.76 -16.01
CA ARG A 60 -1.05 -4.09 -16.42
C ARG A 60 -0.13 -5.17 -15.87
N GLY A 61 1.19 -5.02 -16.06
CA GLY A 61 2.18 -5.95 -15.51
C GLY A 61 2.12 -6.05 -13.99
N PHE A 62 1.99 -4.91 -13.30
CA PHE A 62 1.77 -4.88 -11.86
C PHE A 62 0.48 -5.61 -11.43
N GLY A 63 -0.63 -5.38 -12.16
CA GLY A 63 -1.90 -6.05 -11.91
C GLY A 63 -1.85 -7.56 -12.14
N GLU A 64 -1.15 -8.01 -13.18
CA GLU A 64 -0.93 -9.44 -13.45
C GLU A 64 -0.09 -10.10 -12.36
N TRP A 65 0.95 -9.41 -11.88
CA TRP A 65 1.75 -9.87 -10.75
C TRP A 65 0.91 -9.97 -9.46
N LEU A 66 0.10 -8.96 -9.14
CA LEU A 66 -0.81 -8.99 -7.98
C LEU A 66 -1.77 -10.19 -8.03
N ALA A 67 -2.26 -10.53 -9.22
CA ALA A 67 -3.15 -11.67 -9.39
C ALA A 67 -2.48 -13.03 -9.11
N GLY A 68 -1.16 -13.11 -9.31
CA GLY A 68 -0.36 -14.34 -9.18
C GLY A 68 0.52 -14.43 -7.92
N ALA A 69 0.65 -13.37 -7.13
CA ALA A 69 1.59 -13.27 -6.00
C ALA A 69 1.18 -14.14 -4.79
N LYS A 70 1.39 -15.47 -4.89
CA LYS A 70 1.06 -16.46 -3.84
C LYS A 70 2.24 -17.27 -3.29
N ALA A 71 3.42 -17.17 -3.92
CA ALA A 71 4.57 -18.02 -3.59
C ALA A 71 5.48 -17.46 -2.48
N GLU A 72 5.28 -16.20 -2.09
CA GLU A 72 6.11 -15.48 -1.13
C GLU A 72 5.37 -15.26 0.20
N HIS A 73 6.12 -14.97 1.27
CA HIS A 73 5.51 -14.63 2.56
C HIS A 73 4.64 -13.35 2.45
N PRO A 74 3.43 -13.29 3.06
CA PRO A 74 2.49 -12.16 2.90
C PRO A 74 3.09 -10.77 3.14
N VAL A 75 3.94 -10.65 4.17
CA VAL A 75 4.62 -9.39 4.50
C VAL A 75 5.60 -8.96 3.42
N VAL A 76 6.28 -9.92 2.78
CA VAL A 76 7.19 -9.66 1.66
C VAL A 76 6.39 -9.25 0.42
N VAL A 77 5.27 -9.94 0.13
CA VAL A 77 4.35 -9.55 -0.95
C VAL A 77 3.86 -8.11 -0.76
N CYS A 78 3.46 -7.76 0.47
CA CYS A 78 3.04 -6.40 0.82
C CYS A 78 4.15 -5.36 0.54
N ALA A 79 5.39 -5.64 0.99
CA ALA A 79 6.52 -4.73 0.78
C ALA A 79 6.87 -4.55 -0.71
N ILE A 80 6.91 -5.65 -1.48
CA ILE A 80 7.17 -5.61 -2.93
C ILE A 80 6.06 -4.84 -3.64
N ALA A 81 4.79 -5.13 -3.34
CA ALA A 81 3.65 -4.46 -3.97
C ALA A 81 3.69 -2.95 -3.75
N HIS A 82 4.00 -2.52 -2.53
CA HIS A 82 4.12 -1.11 -2.18
C HIS A 82 5.26 -0.44 -2.94
N ALA A 83 6.46 -1.02 -2.90
CA ALA A 83 7.64 -0.46 -3.57
C ALA A 83 7.46 -0.38 -5.09
N TRP A 84 6.94 -1.44 -5.72
CA TRP A 84 6.69 -1.45 -7.17
C TRP A 84 5.65 -0.40 -7.55
N PHE A 85 4.54 -0.30 -6.82
CA PHE A 85 3.52 0.69 -7.11
C PHE A 85 4.07 2.14 -7.04
N GLU A 86 4.86 2.46 -6.00
CA GLU A 86 5.48 3.78 -5.83
C GLU A 86 6.58 4.06 -6.87
N THR A 87 7.07 3.04 -7.59
CA THR A 87 8.01 3.22 -8.70
C THR A 87 7.31 3.71 -9.98
N ILE A 88 6.01 3.38 -10.17
CA ILE A 88 5.24 3.71 -11.40
C ILE A 88 4.57 5.10 -11.35
N PRO A 89 4.40 5.69 -10.16
CA PRO A 89 3.19 6.41 -9.72
C PRO A 89 2.18 6.70 -10.84
N PRO A 90 1.11 5.89 -10.97
CA PRO A 90 0.25 5.92 -12.15
C PRO A 90 -0.75 7.09 -12.21
N PHE A 91 -0.96 7.81 -11.10
CA PHE A 91 -1.96 8.87 -10.99
C PHE A 91 -1.31 10.25 -10.84
N VAL A 92 -2.06 11.33 -11.09
CA VAL A 92 -1.55 12.72 -10.95
C VAL A 92 -1.35 13.14 -9.50
N ASP A 93 -2.16 12.59 -8.58
CA ASP A 93 -2.03 12.71 -7.12
C ASP A 93 -2.57 11.40 -6.50
N GLY A 94 -2.44 11.21 -5.19
CA GLY A 94 -3.06 10.09 -4.48
C GLY A 94 -2.27 8.79 -4.50
N ASN A 95 -1.12 8.75 -5.19
CA ASN A 95 -0.28 7.56 -5.30
C ASN A 95 0.10 7.00 -3.92
N GLY A 96 0.81 7.77 -3.10
CA GLY A 96 1.21 7.32 -1.74
C GLY A 96 0.06 6.80 -0.88
N ARG A 97 -1.12 7.44 -0.94
CA ARG A 97 -2.32 6.99 -0.22
C ARG A 97 -2.83 5.65 -0.75
N THR A 98 -2.84 5.50 -2.07
CA THR A 98 -3.26 4.27 -2.74
C THR A 98 -2.25 3.13 -2.52
N GLY A 99 -0.94 3.39 -2.59
CA GLY A 99 0.10 2.41 -2.33
C GLY A 99 0.01 1.82 -0.92
N ARG A 100 -0.15 2.68 0.10
CA ARG A 100 -0.38 2.23 1.49
C ARG A 100 -1.69 1.44 1.66
N LEU A 101 -2.75 1.81 0.94
CA LEU A 101 -4.01 1.06 0.97
C LEU A 101 -3.87 -0.32 0.32
N ILE A 102 -3.16 -0.44 -0.80
CA ILE A 102 -2.85 -1.72 -1.44
C ILE A 102 -2.06 -2.60 -0.47
N ALA A 103 -0.99 -2.05 0.14
CA ALA A 103 -0.15 -2.75 1.11
C ALA A 103 -0.98 -3.30 2.28
N ASN A 104 -1.79 -2.45 2.91
CA ASN A 104 -2.64 -2.88 4.03
C ASN A 104 -3.73 -3.86 3.61
N LEU A 105 -4.31 -3.72 2.42
CA LEU A 105 -5.26 -4.70 1.90
C LEU A 105 -4.63 -6.08 1.77
N LEU A 106 -3.39 -6.16 1.26
CA LEU A 106 -2.67 -7.43 1.14
C LEU A 106 -2.40 -8.08 2.51
N LEU A 107 -2.02 -7.30 3.52
CA LEU A 107 -1.86 -7.78 4.90
C LEU A 107 -3.19 -8.31 5.48
N MET A 108 -4.25 -7.51 5.38
CA MET A 108 -5.56 -7.84 5.96
C MET A 108 -6.18 -9.09 5.33
N ARG A 109 -5.95 -9.31 4.03
CA ARG A 109 -6.38 -10.53 3.33
C ARG A 109 -5.74 -11.81 3.87
N GLU A 110 -4.58 -11.68 4.51
CA GLU A 110 -3.83 -12.76 5.16
C GLU A 110 -3.94 -12.69 6.69
N HIS A 111 -4.95 -11.96 7.20
CA HIS A 111 -5.27 -11.81 8.63
C HIS A 111 -4.20 -11.11 9.47
N TYR A 112 -3.30 -10.37 8.84
CA TYR A 112 -2.39 -9.47 9.54
C TYR A 112 -3.10 -8.14 9.86
N PRO A 113 -2.71 -7.47 10.98
CA PRO A 113 -3.17 -6.12 11.26
C PRO A 113 -2.71 -5.15 10.17
N ALA A 114 -3.48 -4.09 9.95
CA ALA A 114 -3.03 -2.98 9.13
C ALA A 114 -1.88 -2.25 9.84
N ILE A 115 -0.88 -1.82 9.06
CA ILE A 115 0.24 -1.02 9.56
C ILE A 115 0.01 0.46 9.30
N ALA A 116 0.51 1.29 10.21
CA ALA A 116 0.57 2.73 10.05
C ALA A 116 2.03 3.19 9.84
N LEU A 117 2.27 3.94 8.77
CA LEU A 117 3.51 4.70 8.60
C LEU A 117 3.31 6.07 9.26
N LEU A 118 4.00 6.30 10.36
CA LEU A 118 3.85 7.51 11.17
C LEU A 118 4.68 8.66 10.61
N VAL A 119 4.49 9.86 11.16
CA VAL A 119 5.25 11.05 10.74
C VAL A 119 6.75 10.86 11.01
N GLU A 120 7.08 10.19 12.10
CA GLU A 120 8.47 9.89 12.50
C GLU A 120 9.15 8.92 11.52
N ASP A 121 8.38 8.05 10.86
CA ASP A 121 8.88 7.07 9.89
C ASP A 121 9.24 7.72 8.54
N ARG A 122 8.84 8.98 8.30
CA ARG A 122 8.92 9.63 6.98
C ARG A 122 10.30 9.56 6.35
N ALA A 123 11.34 9.92 7.10
CA ALA A 123 12.71 9.93 6.58
C ALA A 123 13.16 8.52 6.19
N ARG A 124 12.91 7.54 7.07
CA ARG A 124 13.23 6.13 6.85
C ARG A 124 12.46 5.56 5.66
N TYR A 125 11.18 5.91 5.53
CA TYR A 125 10.32 5.48 4.42
C TYR A 125 10.83 5.98 3.07
N TYR A 126 11.20 7.25 2.95
CA TYR A 126 11.76 7.76 1.69
C TYR A 126 13.11 7.14 1.34
N THR A 127 14.00 6.95 2.33
CA THR A 127 15.25 6.21 2.13
C THR A 127 15.00 4.79 1.64
N ALA A 128 14.01 4.10 2.21
CA ALA A 128 13.64 2.75 1.80
C ALA A 128 13.05 2.70 0.38
N LEU A 129 12.23 3.68 0.00
CA LEU A 129 11.73 3.80 -1.38
C LEU A 129 12.86 4.04 -2.38
N ASP A 130 13.81 4.92 -2.06
CA ASP A 130 14.95 5.19 -2.93
C ASP A 130 15.84 3.96 -3.15
N ALA A 131 16.07 3.17 -2.10
CA ALA A 131 16.76 1.88 -2.24
C ALA A 131 15.97 0.93 -3.15
N SER A 132 14.64 0.88 -2.99
CA SER A 132 13.77 0.00 -3.77
C SER A 132 13.72 0.33 -5.26
N HIS A 133 13.89 1.60 -5.64
CA HIS A 133 14.01 2.01 -7.05
C HIS A 133 15.24 1.38 -7.74
N SER A 134 16.25 1.00 -6.96
CA SER A 134 17.44 0.29 -7.44
C SER A 134 17.31 -1.24 -7.34
N GLY A 135 16.13 -1.74 -6.97
CA GLY A 135 15.82 -3.17 -6.79
C GLY A 135 16.06 -3.72 -5.39
N ASP A 136 16.57 -2.92 -4.45
CA ASP A 136 16.77 -3.36 -3.07
C ASP A 136 15.52 -3.11 -2.22
N ILE A 137 14.75 -4.18 -2.00
CA ILE A 137 13.52 -4.15 -1.19
C ILE A 137 13.77 -4.33 0.32
N THR A 138 15.02 -4.53 0.75
CA THR A 138 15.33 -4.92 2.13
C THR A 138 14.84 -3.87 3.12
N ALA A 139 15.18 -2.60 2.89
CA ALA A 139 14.85 -1.51 3.81
C ALA A 139 13.32 -1.28 3.94
N ILE A 140 12.56 -1.47 2.86
CA ILE A 140 11.10 -1.32 2.89
C ILE A 140 10.43 -2.53 3.56
N ALA A 141 10.98 -3.74 3.38
CA ALA A 141 10.53 -4.93 4.07
C ALA A 141 10.78 -4.85 5.57
N GLU A 142 11.97 -4.40 6.00
CA GLU A 142 12.31 -4.16 7.40
C GLU A 142 11.38 -3.10 8.04
N LEU A 143 11.14 -1.98 7.35
CA LEU A 143 10.21 -0.97 7.85
C LEU A 143 8.79 -1.55 8.00
N THR A 144 8.35 -2.37 7.04
CA THR A 144 7.05 -3.04 7.09
C THR A 144 6.96 -3.99 8.30
N LEU A 145 8.00 -4.79 8.53
CA LEU A 145 8.10 -5.71 9.67
C LEU A 145 8.07 -4.95 11.01
N ASP A 146 8.85 -3.89 11.16
CA ASP A 146 8.90 -3.11 12.41
C ASP A 146 7.55 -2.43 12.73
N ARG A 147 6.78 -2.02 11.72
CA ARG A 147 5.43 -1.48 11.92
C ARG A 147 4.40 -2.55 12.17
N LEU A 148 4.61 -3.74 11.62
CA LEU A 148 3.78 -4.89 11.90
C LEU A 148 3.96 -5.36 13.36
N ASP A 149 5.20 -5.48 13.82
CA ASP A 149 5.52 -5.81 15.22
C ASP A 149 4.93 -4.80 16.20
N GLN A 150 5.05 -3.51 15.89
CA GLN A 150 4.42 -2.45 16.68
C GLN A 150 2.89 -2.61 16.74
N SER A 151 2.25 -2.90 15.60
CA SER A 151 0.80 -3.11 15.54
C SER A 151 0.36 -4.33 16.35
N PHE A 152 1.15 -5.40 16.36
CA PHE A 152 0.89 -6.57 17.21
C PHE A 152 0.98 -6.23 18.69
N MET A 153 2.00 -5.49 19.13
CA MET A 153 2.14 -5.07 20.52
C MET A 153 0.95 -4.19 20.98
N GLU A 154 0.49 -3.29 20.11
CA GLU A 154 -0.67 -2.43 20.37
C GLU A 154 -1.95 -3.24 20.53
N TYR A 155 -2.17 -4.23 19.66
CA TYR A 155 -3.33 -5.12 19.76
C TYR A 155 -3.27 -6.08 20.94
N GLU A 156 -2.09 -6.60 21.28
CA GLU A 156 -1.91 -7.40 22.49
C GLU A 156 -2.28 -6.59 23.74
N ARG A 157 -1.75 -5.37 23.86
CA ARG A 157 -2.11 -4.46 24.94
C ARG A 157 -3.60 -4.17 24.97
N ALA A 158 -4.19 -3.79 23.83
CA ALA A 158 -5.61 -3.49 23.75
C ALA A 158 -6.47 -4.70 24.16
N SER A 159 -6.07 -5.92 23.80
CA SER A 159 -6.79 -7.14 24.16
C SER A 159 -6.89 -7.37 25.67
N GLN A 160 -5.92 -6.88 26.44
CA GLN A 160 -5.91 -6.95 27.91
C GLN A 160 -6.88 -5.94 28.55
N GLU A 161 -7.19 -4.82 27.87
CA GLU A 161 -8.08 -3.77 28.35
C GLU A 161 -9.57 -4.06 28.04
N VAL A 162 -9.86 -4.89 27.02
CA VAL A 162 -11.23 -5.23 26.61
C VAL A 162 -12.11 -5.83 27.73
N PRO A 163 -11.63 -6.75 28.59
CA PRO A 163 -12.43 -7.28 29.69
C PRO A 163 -12.95 -6.20 30.63
N GLU A 164 -12.10 -5.24 31.01
CA GLU A 164 -12.48 -4.13 31.89
C GLU A 164 -13.52 -3.22 31.23
N ALA A 165 -13.35 -2.91 29.94
CA ALA A 165 -14.32 -2.15 29.16
C ALA A 165 -15.67 -2.86 29.07
N ARG A 166 -15.66 -4.20 28.91
CA ARG A 166 -16.89 -5.02 28.84
C ARG A 166 -17.64 -5.04 30.17
N GLU A 167 -16.94 -5.11 31.29
CA GLU A 167 -17.56 -5.01 32.61
C GLU A 167 -18.17 -3.64 32.88
N SER A 168 -17.54 -2.57 32.40
CA SER A 168 -18.06 -1.20 32.50
C SER A 168 -19.31 -0.99 31.64
N ALA A 169 -19.33 -1.53 30.42
CA ALA A 169 -20.42 -1.33 29.46
C ALA A 169 -21.68 -2.16 29.73
N LEU A 170 -21.57 -3.23 30.53
CA LEU A 170 -22.69 -4.13 30.88
C LEU A 170 -23.32 -3.83 32.25
N ARG A 171 -22.90 -2.75 32.91
CA ARG A 171 -23.56 -2.17 34.10
C ARG A 171 -24.55 -1.10 33.69
#